data_AF-A0A7X5Y7V2-F1
#
_entry.id   AF-A0A7X5Y7V2-F1
#
_cell.length_a   1.000
_cell.length_b   1.000
_cell.length_c   1.000
_cell.angle_alpha   90.00
_cell.angle_beta   90.00
_cell.angle_gamma   90.00
#
_symmetry.space_group_name_H-M   'P 1'
#
loop_
_entity.id
_entity.type
_entity.pdbx_description
1 polymer ?
#
loop_
_entity_poly.entity_id
_entity_poly.type
_entity_poly.pdbx_seq_one_letter_code
_entity_poly.pdbx_strand_id
1 'polypeptide(L)'
;MSNSTGRRPALWRLAMWGTLATLLSLPAIFRFPWTASDFILMGIMLGSVGLGIEFLVRRSGSNAFRLGSVVAVLTAFMTVWANLAVGMIGSEDNPYNLFFMGVPLLAFTAAVAVRFDPRRTAIIMALAAAVQLGLALGGMGVDLRGARFSSFFAFLWLIAAALFWSAAVGDRRLVR
;
A
#
# COMPACT_ATOMS: atom_id res chain seq x y z
N MET A 1 45.82 -3.03 -12.72
CA MET A 1 44.84 -3.58 -11.75
C MET A 1 44.16 -2.41 -11.04
N SER A 2 42.85 -2.23 -11.22
CA SER A 2 42.04 -1.27 -10.45
C SER A 2 40.55 -1.67 -10.57
N ASN A 3 40.14 -2.50 -9.61
CA ASN A 3 38.79 -2.87 -9.16
C ASN A 3 37.59 -2.55 -10.05
N SER A 4 37.11 -3.57 -10.76
CA SER A 4 35.69 -3.78 -11.00
C SER A 4 35.00 -3.93 -9.64
N THR A 5 34.49 -2.82 -9.10
CA THR A 5 33.59 -2.88 -7.94
C THR A 5 32.33 -3.60 -8.37
N GLY A 6 32.30 -4.92 -8.15
CA GLY A 6 31.11 -5.73 -8.30
C GLY A 6 30.00 -5.08 -7.50
N ARG A 7 29.06 -4.42 -8.18
CA ARG A 7 27.85 -3.85 -7.57
C ARG A 7 27.14 -5.03 -6.91
N ARG A 8 27.32 -5.17 -5.59
CA ARG A 8 26.57 -6.17 -4.83
C ARG A 8 25.10 -5.94 -5.14
N PRO A 9 24.33 -6.97 -5.56
CA PRO A 9 22.89 -6.81 -5.72
C PRO A 9 22.35 -6.28 -4.39
N ALA A 10 21.56 -5.21 -4.45
CA ALA A 10 21.06 -4.57 -3.25
C ALA A 10 20.25 -5.60 -2.45
N LEU A 11 20.81 -6.09 -1.34
CA LEU A 11 20.29 -7.26 -0.61
C LEU A 11 18.82 -7.10 -0.23
N TRP A 12 18.37 -5.87 0.01
CA TRP A 12 16.97 -5.56 0.29
C TRP A 12 16.03 -5.87 -0.89
N ARG A 13 16.48 -5.72 -2.14
CA ARG A 13 15.68 -6.06 -3.34
C ARG A 13 15.50 -7.56 -3.43
N LEU A 14 16.59 -8.31 -3.23
CA LEU A 14 16.54 -9.78 -3.20
C LEU A 14 15.63 -10.26 -2.08
N ALA A 15 15.76 -9.71 -0.88
CA ALA A 15 14.89 -10.04 0.24
C ALA A 15 13.42 -9.74 -0.07
N MET A 16 13.10 -8.54 -0.58
CA MET A 16 11.73 -8.15 -0.93
C MET A 16 11.13 -9.06 -2.00
N TRP A 17 11.80 -9.22 -3.15
CA TRP A 17 11.30 -10.08 -4.23
C TRP A 17 11.23 -11.55 -3.82
N GLY A 18 12.18 -12.01 -3.02
CA GLY A 18 12.13 -13.34 -2.41
C GLY A 18 10.91 -13.51 -1.52
N THR A 19 10.60 -12.54 -0.66
CA THR A 19 9.38 -12.56 0.17
C THR A 19 8.11 -12.59 -0.69
N LEU A 20 8.01 -11.75 -1.73
CA LEU A 20 6.84 -11.72 -2.61
C LEU A 20 6.68 -13.04 -3.38
N ALA A 21 7.76 -13.61 -3.90
CA ALA A 21 7.75 -14.90 -4.59
C ALA A 21 7.37 -16.05 -3.64
N THR A 22 7.89 -16.03 -2.41
CA THR A 22 7.49 -16.99 -1.37
C THR A 22 6.00 -16.88 -1.07
N LEU A 23 5.47 -15.67 -0.85
CA LEU A 23 4.05 -15.44 -0.60
C LEU A 23 3.17 -15.97 -1.74
N LEU A 24 3.53 -15.70 -2.99
CA LEU A 24 2.83 -16.22 -4.17
C LEU A 24 2.84 -17.75 -4.24
N SER A 25 3.89 -18.39 -3.71
CA SER A 25 4.07 -19.84 -3.76
C SER A 25 3.34 -20.58 -2.64
N LEU A 26 2.96 -19.90 -1.55
CA LEU A 26 2.33 -20.55 -0.38
C LEU A 26 1.04 -21.32 -0.75
N PRO A 27 0.11 -20.79 -1.55
CA PRO A 27 -1.11 -21.53 -1.93
C PRO A 27 -0.80 -22.84 -2.66
N ALA A 28 0.23 -22.87 -3.52
CA ALA A 28 0.64 -24.09 -4.21
C ALA A 28 1.27 -25.12 -3.25
N ILE A 29 2.12 -24.65 -2.33
CA ILE A 29 2.80 -25.50 -1.32
C ILE A 29 1.78 -26.14 -0.38
N PHE A 30 0.82 -25.34 0.10
CA PHE A 30 -0.23 -25.79 1.02
C PHE A 30 -1.47 -26.35 0.32
N ARG A 31 -1.43 -26.47 -1.01
CA ARG A 31 -2.51 -27.04 -1.84
C ARG A 31 -3.87 -26.37 -1.63
N PHE A 32 -3.88 -25.05 -1.49
CA PHE A 32 -5.12 -24.28 -1.54
C PHE A 32 -5.75 -24.39 -2.94
N PRO A 33 -7.08 -24.31 -3.05
CA PRO A 33 -7.80 -24.51 -4.31
C PRO A 33 -7.71 -23.28 -5.24
N TRP A 34 -6.51 -22.78 -5.50
CA TRP A 34 -6.26 -21.68 -6.42
C TRP A 34 -6.17 -22.19 -7.85
N THR A 35 -6.91 -21.52 -8.73
CA THR A 35 -6.83 -21.66 -10.17
C THR A 35 -5.60 -20.92 -10.73
N ALA A 36 -5.25 -21.19 -11.99
CA ALA A 36 -4.17 -20.45 -12.66
C ALA A 36 -4.43 -18.93 -12.70
N SER A 37 -5.68 -18.51 -12.83
CA SER A 37 -6.08 -17.09 -12.79
C SER A 37 -5.80 -16.45 -11.43
N ASP A 38 -5.97 -17.17 -10.32
CA ASP A 38 -5.70 -16.63 -8.99
C ASP A 38 -4.21 -16.33 -8.80
N PHE A 39 -3.35 -17.24 -9.29
CA PHE A 39 -1.90 -17.01 -9.30
C PHE A 39 -1.50 -15.83 -10.18
N ILE A 40 -2.11 -15.68 -11.36
CA ILE A 40 -1.83 -14.55 -12.25
C ILE A 40 -2.25 -13.24 -11.59
N LEU A 41 -3.48 -13.17 -11.05
CA LEU A 41 -4.01 -11.99 -10.38
C LEU A 41 -3.13 -11.59 -9.19
N MET A 42 -2.84 -12.54 -8.29
CA MET A 42 -1.97 -12.29 -7.14
C MET A 42 -0.55 -11.90 -7.57
N GLY A 43 -0.01 -12.53 -8.61
CA GLY A 43 1.29 -12.20 -9.19
C GLY A 43 1.36 -10.76 -9.68
N ILE A 44 0.32 -10.28 -10.37
CA ILE A 44 0.22 -8.88 -10.81
C ILE A 44 0.15 -7.94 -9.60
N MET A 45 -0.66 -8.26 -8.59
CA MET A 45 -0.82 -7.42 -7.40
C MET A 45 0.49 -7.33 -6.60
N LEU A 46 1.13 -8.47 -6.28
CA LEU A 46 2.41 -8.51 -5.57
C LEU A 46 3.54 -7.88 -6.39
N GLY A 47 3.56 -8.12 -7.70
CA GLY A 47 4.51 -7.46 -8.61
C GLY A 47 4.37 -5.95 -8.59
N SER A 48 3.14 -5.44 -8.59
CA SER A 48 2.85 -4.00 -8.49
C SER A 48 3.29 -3.40 -7.16
N VAL A 49 3.12 -4.13 -6.05
CA VAL A 49 3.65 -3.74 -4.72
C VAL A 49 5.17 -3.63 -4.76
N GLY A 50 5.85 -4.66 -5.25
CA GLY A 50 7.32 -4.68 -5.35
C GLY A 50 7.84 -3.52 -6.20
N LEU A 51 7.30 -3.34 -7.40
CA LEU A 51 7.68 -2.24 -8.30
C LEU A 51 7.37 -0.86 -7.70
N GLY A 52 6.21 -0.70 -7.06
CA GLY A 52 5.81 0.54 -6.40
C GLY A 52 6.75 0.92 -5.27
N ILE A 53 7.10 -0.03 -4.40
CA ILE A 53 8.08 0.18 -3.32
C ILE A 53 9.45 0.54 -3.90
N GLU A 54 9.95 -0.19 -4.91
CA GLU A 54 11.24 0.13 -5.52
C GLU A 54 11.27 1.54 -6.11
N PHE A 55 10.20 1.92 -6.80
CA PHE A 55 10.07 3.22 -7.43
C PHE A 55 10.04 4.35 -6.40
N LEU A 56 9.22 4.23 -5.35
CA LEU A 56 9.06 5.27 -4.35
C LEU A 56 10.28 5.39 -3.43
N VAL A 57 10.89 4.28 -3.01
CA VAL A 57 12.05 4.31 -2.12
C VAL A 57 13.26 4.99 -2.78
N ARG A 58 13.36 4.93 -4.11
CA ARG A 58 14.42 5.61 -4.88
C ARG A 58 14.18 7.10 -5.08
N ARG A 59 12.95 7.59 -4.88
CA ARG A 59 12.60 9.01 -5.09
C ARG A 59 13.12 9.95 -4.01
N SER A 60 13.43 9.45 -2.82
CA SER A 60 13.89 10.29 -1.71
C SER A 60 15.00 9.61 -0.91
N GLY A 61 15.90 10.44 -0.35
CA GLY A 61 16.87 10.02 0.66
C GLY A 61 16.28 9.90 2.07
N SER A 62 15.09 10.48 2.31
CA SER A 62 14.46 10.51 3.63
C SER A 62 13.91 9.14 4.02
N ASN A 63 14.37 8.60 5.16
CA ASN A 63 13.85 7.35 5.71
C ASN A 63 12.35 7.44 6.03
N ALA A 64 11.87 8.61 6.49
CA ALA A 64 10.45 8.83 6.75
C ALA A 64 9.62 8.74 5.46
N PHE A 65 10.11 9.29 4.35
CA PHE A 65 9.45 9.17 3.04
C PHE A 65 9.40 7.71 2.58
N ARG A 66 10.51 6.99 2.72
CA ARG A 66 10.63 5.58 2.32
C ARG A 66 9.69 4.68 3.12
N LEU A 67 9.66 4.83 4.44
CA LEU A 67 8.74 4.10 5.31
C LEU A 67 7.28 4.46 5.02
N GLY A 68 6.97 5.76 4.86
CA GLY A 68 5.62 6.21 4.48
C GLY A 68 5.15 5.62 3.16
N SER A 69 6.05 5.50 2.18
CA SER A 69 5.78 4.86 0.89
C SER A 69 5.48 3.37 1.03
N VAL A 70 6.25 2.64 1.84
CA VAL A 70 6.02 1.22 2.10
C VAL A 70 4.66 1.03 2.79
N VAL A 71 4.37 1.80 3.84
CA VAL A 71 3.08 1.72 4.54
C VAL A 71 1.92 2.03 3.60
N ALA A 72 2.01 3.09 2.80
CA ALA A 72 0.96 3.47 1.85
C ALA A 72 0.71 2.38 0.80
N VAL A 73 1.76 1.83 0.19
CA VAL A 73 1.63 0.77 -0.83
C VAL A 73 1.04 -0.51 -0.22
N LEU A 74 1.50 -0.91 0.96
CA LEU A 74 0.96 -2.08 1.65
C LEU A 74 -0.50 -1.87 2.06
N THR A 75 -0.86 -0.68 2.53
CA THR A 75 -2.26 -0.34 2.87
C THR A 75 -3.13 -0.44 1.63
N ALA A 76 -2.71 0.15 0.51
CA ALA A 76 -3.44 0.07 -0.76
C ALA A 76 -3.64 -1.38 -1.22
N PHE A 77 -2.57 -2.17 -1.20
CA PHE A 77 -2.61 -3.58 -1.57
C PHE A 77 -3.56 -4.38 -0.68
N MET A 78 -3.43 -4.23 0.64
CA MET A 78 -4.28 -4.94 1.59
C MET A 78 -5.75 -4.50 1.45
N THR A 79 -6.04 -3.22 1.18
CA THR A 79 -7.41 -2.75 0.95
C THR A 79 -8.01 -3.42 -0.29
N VAL A 80 -7.29 -3.43 -1.41
CA VAL A 80 -7.76 -4.07 -2.64
C VAL A 80 -7.93 -5.58 -2.44
N TRP A 81 -6.93 -6.23 -1.84
CA TRP A 81 -6.94 -7.68 -1.66
C TRP A 81 -8.04 -8.13 -0.72
N ALA A 82 -8.19 -7.49 0.45
CA ALA A 82 -9.25 -7.84 1.39
C ALA A 82 -10.64 -7.60 0.79
N ASN A 83 -10.80 -6.50 0.05
CA ASN A 83 -12.07 -6.20 -0.63
C ASN A 83 -12.43 -7.24 -1.69
N LEU A 84 -11.45 -7.76 -2.45
CA LEU A 84 -11.66 -8.83 -3.43
C LEU A 84 -11.89 -10.20 -2.77
N ALA A 85 -11.29 -10.46 -1.61
CA ALA A 85 -11.33 -11.77 -0.98
C ALA A 85 -12.60 -12.00 -0.15
N VAL A 86 -13.02 -11.01 0.62
CA VAL A 86 -14.12 -11.14 1.59
C VAL A 86 -15.12 -9.98 1.55
N GLY A 87 -14.85 -8.93 0.78
CA GLY A 87 -15.57 -7.67 0.89
C GLY A 87 -15.21 -6.91 2.17
N MET A 88 -15.25 -5.57 2.12
CA MET A 88 -14.97 -4.76 3.32
C MET A 88 -16.20 -4.62 4.21
N ILE A 89 -17.41 -4.64 3.62
CA ILE A 89 -18.70 -4.55 4.32
C ILE A 89 -19.69 -5.54 3.70
N GLY A 90 -20.22 -6.46 4.52
CA GLY A 90 -21.15 -7.48 4.03
C GLY A 90 -20.44 -8.53 3.18
N SER A 91 -21.11 -9.05 2.14
CA SER A 91 -20.47 -9.97 1.19
C SER A 91 -19.60 -9.24 0.16
N GLU A 92 -18.68 -9.95 -0.47
CA GLU A 92 -17.84 -9.48 -1.58
C GLU A 92 -18.65 -8.89 -2.74
N ASP A 93 -19.83 -9.46 -3.02
CA ASP A 93 -20.74 -9.01 -4.08
C ASP A 93 -21.51 -7.72 -3.75
N ASN A 94 -21.38 -7.21 -2.52
CA ASN A 94 -22.05 -5.97 -2.13
C ASN A 94 -21.49 -4.79 -2.95
N PRO A 95 -22.32 -4.06 -3.72
CA PRO A 95 -21.85 -2.94 -4.54
C PRO A 95 -21.20 -1.82 -3.72
N TYR A 96 -21.49 -1.74 -2.42
CA TYR A 96 -20.82 -0.81 -1.50
C TYR A 96 -19.30 -0.98 -1.47
N ASN A 97 -18.79 -2.19 -1.72
CA ASN A 97 -17.36 -2.50 -1.74
C ASN A 97 -16.59 -1.78 -2.87
N LEU A 98 -17.29 -1.25 -3.90
CA LEU A 98 -16.68 -0.45 -4.95
C LEU A 98 -16.10 0.87 -4.41
N PHE A 99 -16.71 1.47 -3.38
CA PHE A 99 -16.21 2.71 -2.79
C PHE A 99 -14.84 2.50 -2.13
N PHE A 100 -14.61 1.34 -1.51
CA PHE A 100 -13.32 1.00 -0.91
C PHE A 100 -12.23 0.79 -1.97
N MET A 101 -12.56 0.28 -3.16
CA MET A 101 -11.63 0.19 -4.29
C MET A 101 -11.22 1.58 -4.81
N GLY A 102 -12.13 2.56 -4.70
CA GLY A 102 -11.87 3.94 -5.10
C GLY A 102 -10.81 4.64 -4.24
N VAL A 103 -10.70 4.30 -2.95
CA VAL A 103 -9.75 4.94 -2.01
C VAL A 103 -8.29 4.82 -2.45
N PRO A 104 -7.71 3.61 -2.64
CA PRO A 104 -6.31 3.48 -3.06
C PRO A 104 -6.08 4.04 -4.47
N LEU A 105 -7.06 3.93 -5.38
CA LEU A 105 -6.95 4.45 -6.74
C LEU A 105 -6.86 5.99 -6.75
N LEU A 106 -7.74 6.66 -6.02
CA LEU A 106 -7.74 8.12 -5.90
C LEU A 106 -6.50 8.62 -5.15
N ALA A 107 -6.09 7.93 -4.08
CA ALA A 107 -4.86 8.26 -3.36
C ALA A 107 -3.62 8.17 -4.27
N PHE A 108 -3.51 7.10 -5.07
CA PHE A 108 -2.41 6.91 -6.01
C PHE A 108 -2.40 7.99 -7.10
N THR A 109 -3.54 8.21 -7.77
CA THR A 109 -3.65 9.21 -8.85
C THR A 109 -3.36 10.63 -8.35
N ALA A 110 -3.86 11.00 -7.17
CA ALA A 110 -3.56 12.27 -6.53
C ALA A 110 -2.06 12.38 -6.17
N ALA A 111 -1.44 11.32 -5.65
CA ALA A 111 -0.02 11.31 -5.31
C ALA A 111 0.87 11.49 -6.56
N VAL A 112 0.51 10.84 -7.68
CA VAL A 112 1.14 11.04 -8.99
C VAL A 112 0.97 12.48 -9.47
N ALA A 113 -0.22 13.06 -9.36
CA ALA A 113 -0.50 14.44 -9.79
C ALA A 113 0.34 15.48 -9.04
N VAL A 114 0.62 15.24 -7.74
CA VAL A 114 1.50 16.09 -6.93
C VAL A 114 2.97 15.68 -6.99
N ARG A 115 3.32 14.76 -7.90
CA ARG A 115 4.68 14.23 -8.14
C ARG A 115 5.33 13.64 -6.88
N PHE A 116 4.51 13.10 -5.98
CA PHE A 116 4.92 12.57 -4.68
C PHE A 116 5.62 13.61 -3.78
N ASP A 117 5.25 14.89 -3.87
CA ASP A 117 5.69 15.90 -2.90
C ASP A 117 5.34 15.44 -1.46
N PRO A 118 6.30 15.40 -0.50
CA PRO A 118 6.05 14.83 0.81
C PRO A 118 4.89 15.49 1.56
N ARG A 119 4.77 16.82 1.50
CA ARG A 119 3.72 17.55 2.23
C ARG A 119 2.34 17.27 1.63
N ARG A 120 2.22 17.35 0.30
CA ARG A 120 0.95 17.10 -0.39
C ARG A 120 0.55 15.63 -0.28
N THR A 121 1.50 14.71 -0.36
CA THR A 121 1.25 13.27 -0.19
C THR A 121 0.76 12.96 1.22
N ALA A 122 1.31 13.61 2.26
CA ALA A 122 0.79 13.48 3.63
C ALA A 122 -0.70 13.84 3.74
N ILE A 123 -1.12 14.95 3.10
CA ILE A 123 -2.52 15.38 3.07
C ILE A 123 -3.38 14.35 2.33
N ILE A 124 -2.91 13.84 1.19
CA ILE A 124 -3.63 12.81 0.41
C ILE A 124 -3.83 11.54 1.25
N MET A 125 -2.82 11.08 1.99
CA MET A 125 -2.96 9.93 2.88
C MET A 125 -3.96 10.19 4.01
N ALA A 126 -3.96 11.39 4.59
CA ALA A 126 -4.93 11.77 5.62
C ALA A 126 -6.37 11.83 5.07
N LEU A 127 -6.55 12.33 3.84
CA LEU A 127 -7.84 12.31 3.16
C LEU A 127 -8.30 10.88 2.85
N ALA A 128 -7.39 10.02 2.38
CA ALA A 128 -7.69 8.60 2.17
C ALA A 128 -8.13 7.93 3.48
N ALA A 129 -7.47 8.23 4.61
CA ALA A 129 -7.89 7.76 5.93
C ALA A 129 -9.29 8.24 6.30
N ALA A 130 -9.58 9.53 6.10
CA ALA A 130 -10.88 10.11 6.42
C ALA A 130 -12.01 9.49 5.56
N VAL A 131 -11.76 9.29 4.27
CA VAL A 131 -12.72 8.63 3.36
C VAL A 131 -12.91 7.17 3.78
N GLN A 132 -11.83 6.42 4.00
CA GLN A 132 -11.90 5.02 4.45
C GLN A 132 -12.70 4.88 5.75
N LEU A 133 -12.47 5.77 6.72
CA LEU A 133 -13.21 5.80 7.98
C LEU A 133 -14.67 6.18 7.76
N GLY A 134 -14.96 7.17 6.92
CA GLY A 134 -16.33 7.56 6.57
C GLY A 134 -17.12 6.40 5.96
N LEU A 135 -16.51 5.66 5.04
CA LEU A 135 -17.09 4.44 4.47
C LEU A 135 -17.29 3.34 5.53
N ALA A 136 -16.32 3.15 6.43
CA ALA A 136 -16.46 2.20 7.53
C ALA A 136 -17.64 2.54 8.45
N LEU A 137 -17.80 3.81 8.82
CA LEU A 137 -18.92 4.29 9.64
C LEU A 137 -20.25 4.16 8.90
N GLY A 138 -20.29 4.48 7.61
CA GLY A 138 -21.50 4.33 6.77
C GLY A 138 -21.96 2.88 6.62
N GLY A 139 -21.03 1.92 6.57
CA GLY A 139 -21.31 0.49 6.51
C GLY A 139 -21.60 -0.18 7.86
N MET A 140 -21.38 0.50 8.98
CA MET A 140 -21.40 -0.11 10.32
C MET A 140 -22.75 -0.72 10.70
N GLY A 141 -23.86 -0.14 10.24
CA GLY A 141 -25.21 -0.68 10.49
C GLY A 141 -25.48 -2.01 9.77
N VAL A 142 -24.72 -2.32 8.73
CA VAL A 142 -24.80 -3.57 7.97
C VAL A 142 -23.81 -4.59 8.51
N ASP A 143 -22.57 -4.18 8.73
CA ASP A 143 -21.49 -5.05 9.20
C ASP A 143 -20.52 -4.31 10.13
N LEU A 144 -20.72 -4.50 11.43
CA LEU A 144 -19.84 -3.94 12.46
C LEU A 144 -18.43 -4.55 12.44
N ARG A 145 -18.29 -5.82 12.05
CA ARG A 145 -16.98 -6.48 11.99
C ARG A 145 -16.17 -5.93 10.81
N GLY A 146 -16.78 -5.85 9.63
CA GLY A 146 -16.22 -5.20 8.45
C GLY A 146 -15.88 -3.73 8.70
N ALA A 147 -16.74 -2.98 9.40
CA ALA A 147 -16.46 -1.58 9.75
C ALA A 147 -15.23 -1.44 10.65
N ARG A 148 -15.07 -2.29 11.67
CA ARG A 148 -13.87 -2.29 12.54
C ARG A 148 -12.63 -2.67 11.76
N PHE A 149 -12.75 -3.70 10.92
CA PHE A 149 -11.67 -4.14 10.04
C PHE A 149 -11.25 -3.02 9.10
N SER A 150 -12.18 -2.34 8.44
CA SER A 150 -11.93 -1.19 7.57
C SER A 150 -11.31 0.02 8.30
N SER A 151 -11.72 0.28 9.53
CA SER A 151 -11.14 1.34 10.36
C SER A 151 -9.64 1.13 10.65
N PHE A 152 -9.19 -0.13 10.71
CA PHE A 152 -7.75 -0.43 10.83
C PHE A 152 -6.95 0.08 9.62
N PHE A 153 -7.50 -0.01 8.40
CA PHE A 153 -6.85 0.54 7.20
C PHE A 153 -6.81 2.06 7.22
N ALA A 154 -7.86 2.71 7.72
CA ALA A 154 -7.85 4.16 7.92
C ALA A 154 -6.70 4.58 8.85
N PHE A 155 -6.44 3.81 9.91
CA PHE A 155 -5.30 4.03 10.79
C PHE A 155 -3.95 3.86 10.07
N LEU A 156 -3.78 2.85 9.22
CA LEU A 156 -2.56 2.67 8.43
C LEU A 156 -2.33 3.84 7.45
N TRP A 157 -3.38 4.37 6.84
CA TRP A 157 -3.30 5.59 6.03
C TRP A 157 -2.83 6.80 6.87
N LEU A 158 -3.28 6.94 8.12
CA LEU A 158 -2.79 7.99 9.03
C LEU A 158 -1.32 7.82 9.40
N ILE A 159 -0.85 6.58 9.60
CA ILE A 159 0.58 6.32 9.81
C ILE A 159 1.39 6.79 8.60
N ALA A 160 0.96 6.44 7.38
CA ALA A 160 1.61 6.92 6.17
C ALA A 160 1.60 8.45 6.09
N ALA A 161 0.48 9.10 6.42
CA ALA A 161 0.35 10.55 6.47
C ALA A 161 1.37 11.19 7.42
N ALA A 162 1.50 10.66 8.64
CA ALA A 162 2.44 11.16 9.65
C ALA A 162 3.90 11.01 9.19
N LEU A 163 4.24 9.92 8.51
CA LEU A 163 5.58 9.66 7.97
C LEU A 163 5.93 10.63 6.83
N PHE A 164 5.01 10.85 5.88
CA PHE A 164 5.22 11.85 4.82
C PHE A 164 5.29 13.28 5.36
N TRP A 165 4.50 13.60 6.39
CA TRP A 165 4.58 14.89 7.07
C TRP A 165 5.94 15.10 7.74
N SER A 166 6.44 14.07 8.42
CA SER A 166 7.77 14.09 9.05
C SER A 166 8.88 14.30 8.03
N ALA A 167 8.78 13.66 6.85
CA ALA A 167 9.70 13.89 5.75
C ALA A 167 9.66 15.34 5.25
N ALA A 168 8.47 15.92 5.08
CA ALA A 168 8.29 17.31 4.66
C ALA A 168 8.87 18.33 5.64
N VAL A 169 8.81 18.05 6.95
CA VAL A 169 9.40 18.90 7.99
C VAL A 169 10.93 18.77 7.99
N GLY A 170 11.46 17.56 7.80
CA GLY A 170 12.89 17.30 7.71
C GLY A 170 13.55 18.08 6.58
N ASP A 171 12.96 18.08 5.39
CA ASP A 171 13.51 18.79 4.21
C ASP A 171 13.62 20.30 4.45
N ARG A 172 12.67 20.92 5.17
CA ARG A 172 12.73 22.36 5.47
C ARG A 172 13.83 22.74 6.44
N ARG A 173 14.27 21.83 7.31
CA ARG A 173 15.38 22.09 8.25
C ARG A 173 16.74 22.11 7.56
N LEU A 174 16.86 21.49 6.38
CA LEU A 174 18.11 21.45 5.60
C LEU A 174 18.31 22.67 4.69
N VAL A 175 17.25 23.47 4.46
CA VAL A 175 17.27 24.65 3.58
C VAL A 175 17.45 25.96 4.37
N ARG A 176 17.39 25.91 5.71
CA ARG A 176 17.74 27.03 6.60
C ARG A 176 19.13 26.84 7.15
#